data_AF-A0ABD5Q8G4-F1
#
_entry.id   AF-A0ABD5Q8G4-F1
#
_cell.length_a   1.000
_cell.length_b   1.000
_cell.length_c   1.000
_cell.angle_alpha   90.00
_cell.angle_beta   90.00
_cell.angle_gamma   90.00
#
_symmetry.space_group_name_H-M   'P 1'
#
loop_
_entity.id
_entity.type
_entity.pdbx_description
1 polymer ?
#
loop_
_entity_poly.entity_id
_entity_poly.type
_entity_poly.pdbx_seq_one_letter_code
_entity_poly.pdbx_strand_id
1 'polypeptide(L)'
;MVSISDTELFGMVVALYQEKNDYATYQKPDSRDRLTETIHGLQGDLLHYHNVDIVEEVGHPDEVFVTVRDVATLTGYSQDNARRRLDVLVDEGLLIFHGDVPGENTQRLYLPADLPVKEKFAKLHELDGRSIPPQLTDRTSVTPGDFDHAEGGVFVYEENPTIGVDVEAPEDWSIRAYVEDQLSKNDLVATDLDNFCYKLRQKAELIE
;
A
#
# COMPACT_ATOMS: atom_id res chain seq x y z
N MET A 1 22.66 -3.89 10.24
CA MET A 1 21.64 -4.84 9.74
C MET A 1 20.64 -3.99 8.96
N VAL A 2 20.46 -4.25 7.67
CA VAL A 2 19.58 -3.42 6.82
C VAL A 2 18.13 -3.79 7.15
N SER A 3 17.32 -2.80 7.50
CA SER A 3 15.89 -3.01 7.72
C SER A 3 15.18 -2.98 6.36
N ILE A 4 14.28 -3.93 6.10
CA ILE A 4 13.43 -3.90 4.90
C ILE A 4 12.47 -2.72 4.99
N SER A 5 12.09 -2.18 3.83
CA SER A 5 11.05 -1.15 3.71
C SER A 5 9.69 -1.67 4.17
N ASP A 6 8.76 -0.77 4.49
CA ASP A 6 7.39 -1.15 4.83
C ASP A 6 6.65 -1.72 3.62
N THR A 7 6.96 -1.26 2.40
CA THR A 7 6.48 -1.90 1.16
C THR A 7 6.92 -3.37 1.07
N GLU A 8 8.21 -3.66 1.31
CA GLU A 8 8.73 -5.03 1.27
C GLU A 8 8.14 -5.90 2.38
N LEU A 9 8.02 -5.35 3.59
CA LEU A 9 7.41 -6.06 4.71
C LEU A 9 5.95 -6.40 4.44
N PHE A 10 5.16 -5.44 3.96
CA PHE A 10 3.76 -5.66 3.62
C PHE A 10 3.61 -6.70 2.50
N GLY A 11 4.41 -6.60 1.43
CA GLY A 11 4.42 -7.58 0.35
C GLY A 11 4.73 -9.00 0.84
N MET A 12 5.69 -9.15 1.76
CA MET A 12 6.00 -10.44 2.39
C MET A 12 4.84 -10.96 3.25
N VAL A 13 4.18 -10.10 4.04
CA VAL A 13 3.01 -10.49 4.84
C VAL A 13 1.86 -10.95 3.96
N VAL A 14 1.58 -10.26 2.85
CA VAL A 14 0.56 -10.67 1.89
C VAL A 14 0.92 -12.01 1.24
N ALA A 15 2.19 -12.22 0.85
CA ALA A 15 2.64 -13.48 0.27
C ALA A 15 2.52 -14.64 1.27
N LEU A 16 2.91 -14.44 2.54
CA LEU A 16 2.72 -15.42 3.62
C LEU A 16 1.24 -15.76 3.82
N TYR A 17 0.38 -14.74 3.83
CA TYR A 17 -1.07 -14.92 3.96
C TYR A 17 -1.63 -15.72 2.78
N GLN A 18 -1.23 -15.40 1.54
CA GLN A 18 -1.65 -16.12 0.34
C GLN A 18 -1.14 -17.56 0.32
N GLU A 19 0.15 -17.79 0.59
CA GLU A 19 0.74 -19.13 0.63
C GLU A 19 0.00 -20.01 1.65
N LYS A 20 -0.26 -19.49 2.85
CA LYS A 20 -1.00 -20.22 3.88
C LYS A 20 -2.47 -20.48 3.48
N ASN A 21 -3.12 -19.55 2.77
CA ASN A 21 -4.47 -19.75 2.21
C ASN A 21 -4.51 -20.75 1.05
N ASP A 22 -3.48 -20.75 0.20
CA ASP A 22 -3.32 -21.72 -0.88
C ASP A 22 -3.18 -23.12 -0.27
N TYR A 23 -2.33 -23.29 0.75
CA TYR A 23 -2.22 -24.56 1.47
C TYR A 23 -3.55 -25.02 2.09
N ALA A 24 -4.40 -24.10 2.58
CA ALA A 24 -5.74 -24.44 3.06
C ALA A 24 -6.66 -24.90 1.90
N THR A 25 -6.61 -24.21 0.76
CA THR A 25 -7.47 -24.48 -0.41
C THR A 25 -7.10 -25.77 -1.14
N TYR A 26 -5.82 -26.17 -1.16
CA TYR A 26 -5.35 -27.41 -1.79
C TYR A 26 -5.75 -28.69 -1.02
N GLN A 27 -6.36 -28.60 0.16
CA GLN A 27 -6.80 -29.74 0.96
C GLN A 27 -8.12 -30.39 0.51
N LYS A 28 -8.20 -30.82 -0.75
CA LYS A 28 -9.08 -31.95 -1.12
C LYS A 28 -8.35 -32.92 -2.05
N PRO A 29 -7.71 -33.93 -1.44
CA PRO A 29 -7.89 -35.28 -1.96
C PRO A 29 -8.28 -36.24 -0.85
N ASP A 30 -9.34 -37.02 -1.11
CA ASP A 30 -9.72 -38.20 -0.35
C ASP A 30 -8.53 -39.17 -0.24
N SER A 31 -7.69 -39.08 0.81
CA SER A 31 -6.96 -40.22 1.39
C SER A 31 -5.94 -39.84 2.49
N ARG A 32 -6.25 -40.26 3.72
CA ARG A 32 -5.39 -40.90 4.74
C ARG A 32 -4.07 -40.22 5.16
N ASP A 33 -4.19 -39.41 6.22
CA ASP A 33 -3.78 -39.75 7.60
C ASP A 33 -2.39 -39.42 8.20
N ARG A 34 -1.45 -38.66 7.61
CA ARG A 34 -0.27 -38.21 8.44
C ARG A 34 0.29 -36.81 8.19
N LEU A 35 0.20 -36.25 6.99
CA LEU A 35 0.75 -34.92 6.71
C LEU A 35 -0.25 -33.80 7.05
N THR A 36 -1.54 -34.04 6.77
CA THR A 36 -2.64 -33.14 7.11
C THR A 36 -2.73 -32.87 8.62
N GLU A 37 -2.48 -33.90 9.45
CA GLU A 37 -2.44 -33.77 10.92
C GLU A 37 -1.35 -32.84 11.43
N THR A 38 -0.21 -32.69 10.74
CA THR A 38 0.90 -31.88 11.28
C THR A 38 0.66 -30.37 11.11
N ILE A 39 0.00 -29.95 10.02
CA ILE A 39 -0.32 -28.54 9.76
C ILE A 39 -1.61 -28.14 10.47
N HIS A 40 -2.66 -28.97 10.40
CA HIS A 40 -3.86 -28.79 11.24
C HIS A 40 -3.54 -28.89 12.72
N GLY A 41 -2.58 -29.73 13.12
CA GLY A 41 -2.16 -29.88 14.51
C GLY A 41 -1.62 -28.59 15.11
N LEU A 42 -0.80 -27.81 14.38
CA LEU A 42 -0.26 -26.57 14.93
C LEU A 42 -1.31 -25.46 15.16
N GLN A 43 -2.33 -25.35 14.29
CA GLN A 43 -3.41 -24.36 14.44
C GLN A 43 -4.58 -24.88 15.29
N GLY A 44 -4.90 -26.18 15.19
CA GLY A 44 -5.91 -26.86 15.99
C GLY A 44 -5.47 -27.06 17.45
N ASP A 45 -4.20 -27.34 17.71
CA ASP A 45 -3.66 -27.43 19.09
C ASP A 45 -3.61 -26.05 19.77
N LEU A 46 -3.35 -24.97 19.02
CA LEU A 46 -3.48 -23.58 19.52
C LEU A 46 -4.92 -23.27 19.96
N LEU A 47 -5.91 -23.83 19.29
CA LEU A 47 -7.34 -23.66 19.59
C LEU A 47 -7.89 -24.65 20.65
N HIS A 48 -7.28 -25.84 20.81
CA HIS A 48 -7.76 -26.87 21.73
C HIS A 48 -7.12 -26.84 23.13
N TYR A 49 -5.91 -26.27 23.29
CA TYR A 49 -5.22 -26.26 24.59
C TYR A 49 -5.55 -25.07 25.49
N HIS A 50 -6.19 -24.03 24.96
CA HIS A 50 -6.59 -22.87 25.74
C HIS A 50 -8.11 -22.76 25.76
N ASN A 51 -8.70 -22.77 26.96
CA ASN A 51 -10.06 -22.26 27.19
C ASN A 51 -10.07 -20.77 26.82
N VAL A 52 -10.13 -20.48 25.54
CA VAL A 52 -10.39 -19.14 25.03
C VAL A 52 -11.87 -18.91 25.30
N ASP A 53 -12.16 -18.05 26.29
CA ASP A 53 -13.50 -17.48 26.41
C ASP A 53 -13.82 -16.87 25.05
N ILE A 54 -14.81 -17.46 24.39
CA ILE A 54 -15.27 -17.12 23.06
C ILE A 54 -15.80 -15.68 23.13
N VAL A 55 -14.90 -14.71 22.95
CA VAL A 55 -15.25 -13.46 22.31
C VAL A 55 -15.46 -13.85 20.85
N GLU A 56 -16.70 -13.75 20.42
CA GLU A 56 -17.22 -14.23 19.13
C GLU A 56 -16.24 -13.94 17.97
N GLU A 57 -15.95 -14.98 17.18
CA GLU A 57 -15.25 -14.95 15.89
C GLU A 57 -13.71 -14.92 15.89
N VAL A 58 -13.05 -15.78 16.69
CA VAL A 58 -11.67 -16.21 16.35
C VAL A 58 -11.69 -17.66 15.87
N GLY A 59 -11.32 -17.89 14.60
CA GLY A 59 -10.97 -19.22 14.11
C GLY A 59 -12.06 -19.95 13.33
N HIS A 60 -12.62 -19.31 12.30
CA HIS A 60 -13.17 -20.13 11.22
C HIS A 60 -12.01 -20.99 10.65
N PRO A 61 -12.20 -22.27 10.32
CA PRO A 61 -11.16 -23.11 9.71
C PRO A 61 -10.59 -22.57 8.38
N ASP A 62 -11.19 -21.49 7.85
CA ASP A 62 -10.77 -20.77 6.65
C ASP A 62 -10.02 -19.46 6.96
N GLU A 63 -9.82 -19.10 8.23
CA GLU A 63 -9.13 -17.88 8.64
C GLU A 63 -7.65 -18.13 8.91
N VAL A 64 -6.85 -17.75 7.91
CA VAL A 64 -5.39 -17.86 7.94
C VAL A 64 -4.77 -16.58 8.51
N PHE A 65 -3.85 -16.71 9.46
CA PHE A 65 -3.18 -15.56 10.08
C PHE A 65 -1.67 -15.56 9.87
N VAL A 66 -1.10 -14.36 9.79
CA VAL A 66 0.33 -14.11 9.87
C VAL A 66 0.68 -13.78 11.32
N THR A 67 1.78 -14.35 11.80
CA THR A 67 2.25 -14.16 13.18
C THR A 67 3.56 -13.39 13.21
N VAL A 68 3.88 -12.82 14.37
CA VAL A 68 5.21 -12.22 14.65
C VAL A 68 6.35 -13.19 14.36
N ARG A 69 6.14 -14.49 14.67
CA ARG A 69 7.14 -15.53 14.46
C ARG A 69 7.42 -15.76 12.98
N ASP A 70 6.40 -15.75 12.12
CA ASP A 70 6.58 -15.93 10.68
C ASP A 70 7.50 -14.83 10.11
N VAL A 71 7.21 -13.58 10.46
CA VAL A 71 7.99 -12.41 10.03
C VAL A 71 9.40 -12.44 10.60
N ALA A 72 9.55 -12.73 11.90
CA ALA A 72 10.87 -12.83 12.54
C ALA A 72 11.74 -13.91 11.90
N THR A 73 11.15 -15.06 11.55
CA THR A 73 11.87 -16.19 10.92
C THR A 73 12.40 -15.82 9.54
N LEU A 74 11.59 -15.14 8.71
CA LEU A 74 11.99 -14.77 7.35
C LEU A 74 12.95 -13.58 7.29
N THR A 75 12.82 -12.63 8.21
CA THR A 75 13.61 -11.38 8.20
C THR A 75 14.86 -11.44 9.06
N GLY A 76 14.95 -12.42 9.96
CA GLY A 76 15.98 -12.48 11.00
C GLY A 76 15.79 -11.43 12.11
N TYR A 77 14.63 -10.78 12.19
CA TYR A 77 14.32 -9.83 13.25
C TYR A 77 14.13 -10.53 14.61
N SER A 78 14.38 -9.80 15.69
CA SER A 78 13.83 -10.18 16.98
C SER A 78 12.29 -10.14 16.92
N GLN A 79 11.63 -10.96 17.73
CA GLN A 79 10.16 -10.97 17.79
C GLN A 79 9.62 -9.59 18.19
N ASP A 80 10.29 -8.87 19.10
CA ASP A 80 9.89 -7.51 19.48
C ASP A 80 9.95 -6.53 18.30
N ASN A 81 10.99 -6.61 17.46
CA ASN A 81 11.11 -5.74 16.30
C ASN A 81 10.10 -6.11 15.21
N ALA A 82 9.90 -7.41 14.96
CA ALA A 82 8.88 -7.89 14.04
C ALA A 82 7.48 -7.45 14.48
N ARG A 83 7.16 -7.57 15.78
CA ARG A 83 5.92 -7.09 16.37
C ARG A 83 5.75 -5.60 16.18
N ARG A 84 6.75 -4.79 16.58
CA ARG A 84 6.69 -3.33 16.43
C ARG A 84 6.46 -2.91 14.98
N ARG A 85 7.10 -3.59 14.02
CA ARG A 85 6.90 -3.31 12.59
C ARG A 85 5.52 -3.72 12.09
N LEU A 86 4.98 -4.85 12.55
CA LEU A 86 3.61 -5.26 12.23
C LEU A 86 2.57 -4.32 12.85
N ASP A 87 2.79 -3.87 14.09
CA ASP A 87 1.91 -2.92 14.78
C ASP A 87 1.86 -1.57 14.03
N VAL A 88 2.97 -1.09 13.45
CA VAL A 88 2.96 0.10 12.56
C VAL A 88 2.02 -0.11 11.35
N LEU A 89 2.06 -1.28 10.72
CA LEU A 89 1.16 -1.58 9.59
C LEU A 89 -0.31 -1.71 10.04
N VAL A 90 -0.56 -2.09 11.29
CA VAL A 90 -1.91 -2.06 11.88
C VAL A 90 -2.37 -0.63 12.12
N ASP A 91 -1.52 0.22 12.69
CA ASP A 91 -1.84 1.63 12.96
C ASP A 91 -2.17 2.39 11.65
N GLU A 92 -1.50 2.04 10.54
CA GLU A 92 -1.80 2.59 9.22
C GLU A 92 -3.00 1.93 8.52
N GLY A 93 -3.64 0.94 9.14
CA GLY A 93 -4.79 0.22 8.58
C GLY A 93 -4.46 -0.74 7.44
N LEU A 94 -3.18 -1.02 7.19
CA LEU A 94 -2.73 -1.98 6.17
C LEU A 94 -2.91 -3.43 6.65
N LEU A 95 -2.79 -3.67 7.95
CA LEU A 95 -3.08 -4.94 8.59
C LEU A 95 -4.22 -4.78 9.61
N ILE A 96 -4.94 -5.87 9.87
CA ILE A 96 -5.91 -5.97 10.96
C ILE A 96 -5.29 -6.84 12.04
N PHE A 97 -5.25 -6.32 13.28
CA PHE A 97 -4.99 -7.13 14.47
C PHE A 97 -6.26 -7.88 14.85
N HIS A 98 -6.22 -9.20 14.76
CA HIS A 98 -7.38 -10.05 15.01
C HIS A 98 -7.47 -10.48 16.48
N GLY A 99 -6.32 -10.72 17.13
CA GLY A 99 -6.30 -11.13 18.53
C GLY A 99 -4.98 -11.76 18.96
N ASP A 100 -4.93 -12.12 20.24
CA ASP A 100 -3.82 -12.82 20.87
C ASP A 100 -4.21 -14.27 21.13
N VAL A 101 -3.34 -15.22 20.77
CA VAL A 101 -3.44 -16.61 21.23
C VAL A 101 -2.55 -16.77 22.47
N PRO A 102 -3.12 -17.09 23.65
CA PRO A 102 -2.34 -17.32 24.84
C PRO A 102 -1.42 -18.55 24.68
N GLY A 103 -0.24 -18.52 25.30
CA GLY A 103 0.78 -19.60 25.24
C GLY A 103 2.09 -19.19 25.92
N GLU A 104 3.12 -20.04 25.89
CA GLU A 104 4.46 -19.73 26.47
C GLU A 104 5.07 -18.44 25.89
N ASN A 105 4.69 -18.08 24.67
CA ASN A 105 4.88 -16.76 24.08
C ASN A 105 3.56 -16.38 23.40
N THR A 106 2.82 -15.42 23.95
CA THR A 106 1.56 -14.93 23.39
C THR A 106 1.74 -14.60 21.91
N GLN A 107 0.98 -15.25 21.03
CA GLN A 107 1.09 -15.07 19.59
C GLN A 107 0.02 -14.09 19.11
N ARG A 108 0.47 -12.96 18.56
CA ARG A 108 -0.42 -12.01 17.87
C ARG A 108 -0.76 -12.51 16.46
N LEU A 109 -2.03 -12.43 16.13
CA LEU A 109 -2.59 -12.81 14.83
C LEU A 109 -2.91 -11.55 14.00
N TYR A 110 -2.34 -11.51 12.79
CA TYR A 110 -2.53 -10.42 11.83
C TYR A 110 -3.06 -10.95 10.50
N LEU A 111 -3.90 -10.16 9.84
CA LEU A 111 -4.31 -10.40 8.45
C LEU A 111 -4.19 -9.12 7.61
N PRO A 112 -3.97 -9.22 6.28
CA PRO A 112 -4.03 -8.06 5.39
C PRO A 112 -5.41 -7.42 5.40
N ALA A 113 -5.48 -6.09 5.46
CA ALA A 113 -6.73 -5.36 5.37
C ALA A 113 -7.29 -5.37 3.93
N ASP A 114 -8.61 -5.41 3.80
CA ASP A 114 -9.30 -5.26 2.51
C ASP A 114 -9.47 -3.78 2.14
N LEU A 115 -8.34 -3.13 1.81
CA LEU A 115 -8.32 -1.77 1.27
C LEU A 115 -8.17 -1.77 -0.26
N PRO A 116 -8.72 -0.74 -0.96
CA PRO A 116 -8.44 -0.51 -2.37
C PRO A 116 -6.94 -0.47 -2.67
N VAL A 117 -6.54 -1.00 -3.82
CA VAL A 117 -5.12 -1.09 -4.24
C VAL A 117 -4.44 0.29 -4.21
N LYS A 118 -5.12 1.34 -4.69
CA LYS A 118 -4.57 2.70 -4.70
C LYS A 118 -4.24 3.21 -3.30
N GLU A 119 -5.18 3.04 -2.38
CA GLU A 119 -5.03 3.47 -0.98
C GLU A 119 -3.91 2.71 -0.28
N LYS A 120 -3.80 1.39 -0.50
CA LYS A 120 -2.71 0.56 0.02
C LYS A 120 -1.35 1.09 -0.40
N PHE A 121 -1.15 1.32 -1.70
CA PHE A 121 0.15 1.76 -2.20
C PHE A 121 0.46 3.22 -1.84
N ALA A 122 -0.54 4.11 -1.75
CA ALA A 122 -0.32 5.46 -1.25
C ALA A 122 0.24 5.46 0.18
N LYS A 123 -0.41 4.74 1.11
CA LYS A 123 0.04 4.58 2.51
C LYS A 123 1.45 3.98 2.62
N LEU A 124 1.77 2.97 1.80
CA LEU A 124 3.11 2.35 1.78
C LEU A 124 4.20 3.31 1.29
N HIS A 125 3.89 4.14 0.28
CA HIS A 125 4.81 5.18 -0.17
C HIS A 125 5.07 6.23 0.92
N GLU A 126 4.03 6.65 1.65
CA GLU A 126 4.16 7.58 2.77
C GLU A 126 5.03 7.01 3.89
N LEU A 127 4.77 5.77 4.32
CA LEU A 127 5.57 5.06 5.33
C LEU A 127 7.05 4.96 4.94
N ASP A 128 7.33 4.65 3.68
CA ASP A 128 8.69 4.54 3.16
C ASP A 128 9.36 5.90 2.87
N GLY A 129 8.66 7.02 3.10
CA GLY A 129 9.15 8.37 2.81
C GLY A 129 9.39 8.62 1.32
N ARG A 130 8.65 7.92 0.45
CA ARG A 130 8.74 8.03 -1.01
C ARG A 130 7.63 8.92 -1.56
N SER A 131 7.93 9.66 -2.63
CA SER A 131 6.90 10.39 -3.37
C SER A 131 5.81 9.43 -3.83
N ILE A 132 4.55 9.79 -3.62
CA ILE A 132 3.39 9.01 -4.07
C ILE A 132 3.22 9.24 -5.58
N PRO A 133 3.24 8.17 -6.40
CA PRO A 133 2.92 8.28 -7.82
C PRO A 133 1.58 8.98 -8.03
N PRO A 134 1.48 9.97 -8.94
CA PRO A 134 0.23 10.71 -9.16
C PRO A 134 -0.98 9.83 -9.51
N GLN A 135 -0.76 8.64 -10.07
CA GLN A 135 -1.82 7.68 -10.41
C GLN A 135 -2.49 7.04 -9.17
N LEU A 136 -1.81 7.10 -8.03
CA LEU A 136 -2.27 6.58 -6.74
C LEU A 136 -2.94 7.65 -5.87
N THR A 137 -2.89 8.91 -6.27
CA THR A 137 -3.60 10.01 -5.62
C THR A 137 -4.96 10.25 -6.30
N ASP A 138 -5.97 10.68 -5.55
CA ASP A 138 -7.30 11.09 -6.08
C ASP A 138 -7.27 12.46 -6.76
N ARG A 139 -6.21 12.74 -7.53
CA ARG A 139 -6.05 13.99 -8.25
C ARG A 139 -6.91 14.01 -9.50
N THR A 140 -7.51 15.16 -9.78
CA THR A 140 -8.27 15.37 -11.00
C THR A 140 -7.32 15.31 -12.19
N SER A 141 -7.58 14.36 -13.10
CA SER A 141 -6.78 14.22 -14.32
C SER A 141 -7.14 15.34 -15.29
N VAL A 142 -6.13 16.01 -15.82
CA VAL A 142 -6.27 17.14 -16.74
C VAL A 142 -5.43 16.95 -18.00
N THR A 143 -5.86 17.63 -19.05
CA THR A 143 -5.25 17.68 -20.38
C THR A 143 -5.03 19.14 -20.79
N PRO A 144 -4.21 19.41 -21.82
CA PRO A 144 -4.00 20.78 -22.33
C PRO A 144 -5.26 21.44 -22.91
N GLY A 145 -6.31 20.65 -23.15
CA GLY A 145 -7.59 21.13 -23.62
C GLY A 145 -8.39 21.82 -22.54
N ASP A 146 -8.14 21.49 -21.26
CA ASP A 146 -8.90 21.99 -20.12
C ASP A 146 -8.36 23.34 -19.59
N PHE A 147 -7.47 23.97 -20.36
CA PHE A 147 -6.75 25.17 -19.97
C PHE A 147 -6.83 26.26 -21.05
N ASP A 148 -7.30 27.43 -20.65
CA ASP A 148 -7.35 28.64 -21.47
C ASP A 148 -6.04 29.42 -21.36
N HIS A 149 -5.58 29.97 -22.48
CA HIS A 149 -4.38 30.81 -22.51
C HIS A 149 -4.71 32.19 -21.93
N ALA A 150 -3.96 32.61 -20.90
CA ALA A 150 -4.15 33.91 -20.27
C ALA A 150 -3.17 34.95 -20.85
N GLU A 151 -1.89 34.82 -20.55
CA GLU A 151 -0.82 35.74 -21.00
C GLU A 151 0.55 35.06 -20.89
N GLY A 152 1.45 35.31 -21.86
CA GLY A 152 2.80 34.72 -21.85
C GLY A 152 2.76 33.19 -21.77
N GLY A 153 3.58 32.59 -20.90
CA GLY A 153 3.53 31.16 -20.57
C GLY A 153 2.39 30.73 -19.63
N VAL A 154 1.45 31.60 -19.26
CA VAL A 154 0.45 31.30 -18.23
C VAL A 154 -0.88 30.83 -18.83
N PHE A 155 -1.38 29.73 -18.30
CA PHE A 155 -2.68 29.14 -18.63
C PHE A 155 -3.56 29.02 -17.38
N VAL A 156 -4.87 29.15 -17.53
CA VAL A 156 -5.85 29.02 -16.44
C VAL A 156 -6.75 27.83 -16.66
N TYR A 157 -7.05 27.10 -15.58
CA TYR A 157 -7.91 25.92 -15.65
C TYR A 157 -9.37 26.31 -15.87
N GLU A 158 -10.03 25.74 -16.88
CA GLU A 158 -11.39 26.13 -17.29
C GLU A 158 -12.42 25.95 -16.17
N GLU A 159 -12.35 24.85 -15.42
CA GLU A 159 -13.30 24.57 -14.33
C GLU A 159 -13.05 25.45 -13.10
N ASN A 160 -11.83 25.96 -12.93
CA ASN A 160 -11.48 26.87 -11.85
C ASN A 160 -10.39 27.88 -12.26
N PRO A 161 -10.78 29.07 -12.75
CA PRO A 161 -9.84 30.07 -13.25
C PRO A 161 -8.89 30.68 -12.21
N THR A 162 -9.04 30.36 -10.91
CA THR A 162 -8.06 30.75 -9.90
C THR A 162 -6.79 29.89 -9.93
N ILE A 163 -6.86 28.72 -10.60
CA ILE A 163 -5.73 27.82 -10.76
C ILE A 163 -5.00 28.18 -12.05
N GLY A 164 -3.79 28.74 -11.89
CA GLY A 164 -2.88 29.05 -12.99
C GLY A 164 -1.75 28.04 -13.10
N VAL A 165 -1.35 27.72 -14.32
CA VAL A 165 -0.16 26.92 -14.64
C VAL A 165 0.72 27.73 -15.58
N ASP A 166 1.93 28.00 -15.13
CA ASP A 166 2.98 28.64 -15.91
C ASP A 166 3.90 27.58 -16.53
N VAL A 167 4.09 27.66 -17.85
CA VAL A 167 4.97 26.79 -18.63
C VAL A 167 6.29 27.45 -19.05
N GLU A 168 6.56 28.66 -18.58
CA GLU A 168 7.90 29.26 -18.53
C GLU A 168 8.60 28.81 -17.24
N ALA A 169 9.50 27.83 -17.33
CA ALA A 169 10.24 27.42 -16.13
C ALA A 169 11.20 28.52 -15.65
N PRO A 170 11.36 28.68 -14.33
CA PRO A 170 12.46 29.44 -13.75
C PRO A 170 13.81 28.76 -14.04
N GLU A 171 14.90 29.52 -13.99
CA GLU A 171 16.26 29.07 -14.37
C GLU A 171 16.71 27.77 -13.67
N ASP A 172 16.28 27.56 -12.42
CA ASP A 172 16.71 26.43 -11.59
C ASP A 172 15.82 25.18 -11.71
N TRP A 173 14.79 25.19 -12.56
CA TRP A 173 13.82 24.09 -12.65
C TRP A 173 13.71 23.52 -14.06
N SER A 174 13.53 22.19 -14.15
CA SER A 174 13.02 21.61 -15.38
C SER A 174 11.54 21.98 -15.54
N ILE A 175 11.10 22.24 -16.76
CA ILE A 175 9.69 22.58 -17.05
C ILE A 175 8.75 21.52 -16.52
N ARG A 176 9.08 20.24 -16.71
CA ARG A 176 8.26 19.12 -16.20
C ARG A 176 8.06 19.23 -14.70
N ALA A 177 9.15 19.35 -13.95
CA ALA A 177 9.08 19.44 -12.49
C ALA A 177 8.30 20.68 -12.03
N TYR A 178 8.47 21.81 -12.72
CA TYR A 178 7.79 23.06 -12.38
C TYR A 178 6.28 23.00 -12.62
N VAL A 179 5.87 22.43 -13.75
CA VAL A 179 4.45 22.23 -14.09
C VAL A 179 3.83 21.17 -13.17
N GLU A 180 4.53 20.07 -12.90
CA GLU A 180 4.06 19.02 -12.00
C GLU A 180 3.84 19.53 -10.57
N ASP A 181 4.75 20.35 -10.05
CA ASP A 181 4.61 21.00 -8.74
C ASP A 181 3.38 21.90 -8.68
N GLN A 182 3.16 22.76 -9.69
CA GLN A 182 1.98 23.63 -9.77
C GLN A 182 0.66 22.85 -9.83
N LEU A 183 0.60 21.80 -10.66
CA LEU A 183 -0.59 20.93 -10.75
C LEU A 183 -0.84 20.22 -9.41
N SER A 184 0.21 19.70 -8.78
CA SER A 184 0.10 18.96 -7.51
C SER A 184 -0.40 19.82 -6.35
N LYS A 185 -0.05 21.11 -6.31
CA LYS A 185 -0.53 22.07 -5.30
C LYS A 185 -2.02 22.37 -5.39
N ASN A 186 -2.65 22.00 -6.50
CA ASN A 186 -4.06 22.23 -6.78
C ASN A 186 -4.84 20.91 -6.97
N ASP A 187 -4.29 19.79 -6.49
CA ASP A 187 -4.89 18.45 -6.63
C ASP A 187 -5.16 18.02 -8.09
N LEU A 188 -4.36 18.54 -9.03
CA LEU A 188 -4.43 18.18 -10.45
C LEU A 188 -3.28 17.26 -10.86
N VAL A 189 -3.51 16.44 -11.88
CA VAL A 189 -2.47 15.60 -12.50
C VAL A 189 -2.63 15.59 -14.02
N ALA A 190 -1.56 15.87 -14.76
CA ALA A 190 -1.57 15.73 -16.21
C ALA A 190 -1.64 14.25 -16.61
N THR A 191 -2.52 13.89 -17.54
CA THR A 191 -2.60 12.51 -18.07
C THR A 191 -1.30 12.05 -18.73
N ASP A 192 -0.61 12.98 -19.38
CA ASP A 192 0.74 12.82 -19.95
C ASP A 192 1.46 14.16 -19.79
N LEU A 193 2.40 14.22 -18.84
CA LEU A 193 3.10 15.46 -18.50
C LEU A 193 3.96 15.99 -19.65
N ASP A 194 4.53 15.13 -20.49
CA ASP A 194 5.39 15.54 -21.60
C ASP A 194 4.56 16.21 -22.69
N ASN A 195 3.51 15.52 -23.14
CA ASN A 195 2.58 16.08 -24.11
C ASN A 195 1.86 17.32 -23.55
N PHE A 196 1.58 17.34 -22.24
CA PHE A 196 0.95 18.47 -21.59
C PHE A 196 1.82 19.74 -21.68
N CYS A 197 3.08 19.65 -21.23
CA CYS A 197 4.03 20.75 -21.31
C CYS A 197 4.28 21.18 -22.76
N TYR A 198 4.45 20.23 -23.69
CA TYR A 198 4.69 20.52 -25.10
C TYR A 198 3.54 21.32 -25.72
N LYS A 199 2.29 20.87 -25.54
CA LYS A 199 1.11 21.51 -26.15
C LYS A 199 0.86 22.91 -25.62
N LEU A 200 0.98 23.11 -24.31
CA LEU A 200 0.81 24.44 -23.73
C LEU A 200 1.93 25.38 -24.16
N ARG A 201 3.19 24.93 -24.19
CA ARG A 201 4.31 25.75 -24.67
C ARG A 201 4.20 26.10 -26.16
N GLN A 202 3.70 25.17 -26.98
CA GLN A 202 3.42 25.44 -28.39
C GLN A 202 2.29 26.46 -28.55
N LYS A 203 1.20 26.35 -27.76
CA LYS A 203 0.11 27.34 -27.75
C LYS A 203 0.58 28.73 -27.33
N ALA A 204 1.54 28.81 -26.40
CA ALA A 204 2.16 30.06 -25.95
C ALA A 204 3.30 30.57 -26.85
N GLU A 205 3.56 29.93 -28.00
CA GLU A 205 4.63 30.31 -28.94
C GLU A 205 6.05 30.29 -28.32
N LEU A 206 6.26 29.52 -27.26
CA LEU A 206 7.55 29.39 -26.56
C LEU A 206 8.48 28.36 -27.19
N ILE A 207 7.94 27.52 -28.08
CA ILE A 207 8.61 26.47 -28.86
C ILE A 207 7.91 26.36 -30.22
N GLU A 208 8.64 25.90 -31.24
CA GLU A 208 8.11 25.62 -32.59
C GLU A 208 7.48 24.22 -32.70
#